data_AF-B0CF76-F1
#
_entry.id   AF-B0CF76-F1
#
_cell.length_a   1.000
_cell.length_b   1.000
_cell.length_c   1.000
_cell.angle_alpha   90.00
_cell.angle_beta   90.00
_cell.angle_gamma   90.00
#
_symmetry.space_group_name_H-M   'P 1'
#
loop_
_entity.id
_entity.type
_entity.pdbx_description
1 polymer ?
#
loop_
_entity_poly.entity_id
_entity_poly.type
_entity_poly.pdbx_seq_one_letter_code
_entity_poly.pdbx_strand_id
1 'polypeptide(L)'
;MPEQNHAQTAAAQPSSIPVTLLAPSTHVGRTSVVAPTLAWFVTATDPYRVRISLFILDADQSSELIHELEYIETSSGLVQYTVPADQTTLEDGQRFFVELSIACKPDDDRFSPPFVAEVDVDLPDTALKKALSKAETPSQKAALFAKAGYWFDAVRELLLEANESQSYQKLRTFLKEQAQAGEGEKHSQTLVNIADQLEDTNLKSVVRPLDMNPSPATP
;
A
#
# COMPACT_ATOMS: atom_id res chain seq x y z
N MET A 1 11.18 46.21 30.92
CA MET A 1 10.97 46.06 29.47
C MET A 1 11.87 44.93 29.01
N PRO A 2 11.33 43.84 28.44
CA PRO A 2 12.10 42.61 28.22
C PRO A 2 12.81 42.58 26.87
N GLU A 3 14.02 42.04 26.87
CA GLU A 3 14.83 41.73 25.70
C GLU A 3 14.61 40.26 25.31
N GLN A 4 14.59 40.02 24.00
CA GLN A 4 14.01 38.87 23.31
C GLN A 4 14.83 37.59 23.52
N ASN A 5 14.17 36.52 23.96
CA ASN A 5 14.72 35.16 23.90
C ASN A 5 14.20 34.50 22.62
N HIS A 6 15.03 34.45 21.57
CA HIS A 6 14.75 33.70 20.36
C HIS A 6 14.86 32.20 20.65
N ALA A 7 13.78 31.59 21.13
CA ALA A 7 13.62 30.15 21.12
C ALA A 7 13.33 29.72 19.68
N GLN A 8 14.35 29.18 19.02
CA GLN A 8 14.21 28.48 17.76
C GLN A 8 13.37 27.22 18.01
N THR A 9 12.10 27.27 17.65
CA THR A 9 11.20 26.11 17.68
C THR A 9 11.70 25.09 16.67
N ALA A 10 12.48 24.11 17.15
CA ALA A 10 12.70 22.87 16.43
C ALA A 10 11.32 22.23 16.24
N ALA A 11 10.80 22.25 15.02
CA ALA A 11 9.60 21.50 14.67
C ALA A 11 9.87 20.04 15.04
N ALA A 12 9.12 19.51 16.01
CA ALA A 12 9.15 18.10 16.35
C ALA A 12 8.83 17.32 15.07
N GLN A 13 9.79 16.52 14.59
CA GLN A 13 9.50 15.59 13.51
C GLN A 13 8.42 14.63 14.00
N PRO A 14 7.38 14.35 13.21
CA PRO A 14 6.43 13.31 13.56
C PRO A 14 7.21 12.01 13.74
N SER A 15 7.09 11.40 14.93
CA SER A 15 7.80 10.18 15.32
C SER A 15 7.31 8.93 14.57
N SER A 16 6.33 9.08 13.68
CA SER A 16 5.77 8.04 12.82
C SER A 16 5.53 8.61 11.42
N ILE A 17 6.02 7.90 10.40
CA ILE A 17 5.69 8.19 8.99
C ILE A 17 4.18 7.95 8.83
N PRO A 18 3.39 8.96 8.42
CA PRO A 18 1.92 8.88 8.42
C PRO A 18 1.35 8.14 7.19
N VAL A 19 2.16 7.28 6.56
CA VAL A 19 1.77 6.43 5.44
C VAL A 19 2.34 5.03 5.64
N THR A 20 1.58 3.99 5.33
CA THR A 20 2.02 2.60 5.45
C THR A 20 1.48 1.77 4.30
N LEU A 21 2.37 1.14 3.53
CA LEU A 21 2.00 0.19 2.50
C LEU A 21 1.46 -1.09 3.16
N LEU A 22 0.34 -1.61 2.66
CA LEU A 22 -0.20 -2.89 3.07
C LEU A 22 0.52 -4.00 2.31
N ALA A 23 1.76 -4.27 2.72
CA ALA A 23 2.63 -5.29 2.15
C ALA A 23 3.41 -6.01 3.24
N PRO A 24 3.98 -7.20 2.95
CA PRO A 24 4.94 -7.83 3.83
C PRO A 24 6.18 -6.96 4.04
N SER A 25 6.75 -7.01 5.24
CA SER A 25 7.96 -6.24 5.60
C SER A 25 9.19 -7.11 5.83
N THR A 26 8.98 -8.41 6.08
CA THR A 26 10.02 -9.36 6.48
C THR A 26 10.36 -10.41 5.44
N HIS A 27 9.56 -10.49 4.38
CA HIS A 27 9.74 -11.42 3.29
C HIS A 27 9.24 -10.81 1.98
N VAL A 28 9.63 -11.44 0.86
CA VAL A 28 9.16 -11.06 -0.46
C VAL A 28 7.66 -11.41 -0.57
N GLY A 29 6.85 -10.45 -0.98
CA GLY A 29 5.44 -10.67 -1.30
C GLY A 29 5.27 -11.32 -2.67
N ARG A 30 4.08 -11.83 -2.98
CA ARG A 30 3.76 -12.36 -4.31
C ARG A 30 2.52 -11.73 -4.89
N THR A 31 2.52 -11.57 -6.21
CA THR A 31 1.33 -11.22 -6.98
C THR A 31 1.17 -12.08 -8.22
N SER A 32 -0.08 -12.34 -8.61
CA SER A 32 -0.43 -13.13 -9.78
C SER A 32 -0.57 -12.34 -11.07
N VAL A 33 -0.39 -11.00 -10.98
CA VAL A 33 -0.67 -10.07 -12.07
C VAL A 33 0.52 -9.16 -12.34
N VAL A 34 0.75 -8.85 -13.62
CA VAL A 34 1.78 -7.91 -14.08
C VAL A 34 1.41 -6.43 -13.84
N ALA A 35 0.14 -6.17 -13.53
CA ALA A 35 -0.40 -4.86 -13.21
C ALA A 35 -0.96 -4.91 -11.77
N PRO A 36 -0.09 -4.79 -10.74
CA PRO A 36 -0.49 -5.02 -9.37
C PRO A 36 -1.44 -3.94 -8.87
N THR A 37 -2.37 -4.35 -8.00
CA THR A 37 -3.10 -3.42 -7.14
C THR A 37 -2.34 -3.27 -5.84
N LEU A 38 -1.94 -2.04 -5.55
CA LEU A 38 -1.26 -1.63 -4.33
C LEU A 38 -2.27 -0.96 -3.40
N ALA A 39 -2.13 -1.17 -2.11
CA ALA A 39 -2.97 -0.53 -1.10
C ALA A 39 -2.12 -0.01 0.05
N TRP A 40 -2.47 1.15 0.57
CA TRP A 40 -1.78 1.76 1.71
C TRP A 40 -2.75 2.55 2.57
N PHE A 41 -2.35 2.75 3.82
CA PHE A 41 -3.11 3.52 4.78
C PHE A 41 -2.41 4.85 5.05
N VAL A 42 -3.17 5.94 5.02
CA VAL A 42 -2.70 7.28 5.34
C VAL A 42 -3.34 7.73 6.65
N THR A 43 -2.53 8.11 7.63
CA THR A 43 -3.00 8.66 8.92
C THR A 43 -2.93 10.19 8.97
N ALA A 44 -2.33 10.83 7.97
CA ALA A 44 -2.23 12.29 7.91
C ALA A 44 -3.61 12.93 7.68
N THR A 45 -3.86 14.05 8.36
CA THR A 45 -5.08 14.85 8.24
C THR A 45 -4.91 16.09 7.35
N ASP A 46 -3.67 16.56 7.18
CA ASP A 46 -3.37 17.67 6.28
C ASP A 46 -3.12 17.14 4.85
N PRO A 47 -3.22 18.00 3.82
CA PRO A 47 -2.89 17.60 2.46
C PRO A 47 -1.38 17.38 2.31
N TYR A 48 -0.95 16.14 2.07
CA TYR A 48 0.45 15.80 1.81
C TYR A 48 0.62 15.19 0.43
N ARG A 49 1.76 15.47 -0.21
CA ARG A 49 2.15 14.74 -1.40
C ARG A 49 2.58 13.33 -1.02
N VAL A 50 2.01 12.34 -1.69
CA VAL A 50 2.37 10.93 -1.59
C VAL A 50 3.00 10.52 -2.91
N ARG A 51 4.10 9.81 -2.84
CA ARG A 51 4.79 9.25 -4.01
C ARG A 51 4.89 7.74 -3.87
N ILE A 52 4.50 7.05 -4.92
CA ILE A 52 4.67 5.62 -5.08
C ILE A 52 5.49 5.35 -6.35
N SER A 53 6.53 4.54 -6.21
CA SER A 53 7.47 4.23 -7.30
C SER A 53 7.67 2.72 -7.35
N LEU A 54 7.64 2.14 -8.55
CA LEU A 54 7.88 0.72 -8.78
C LEU A 54 9.17 0.57 -9.58
N PHE A 55 10.01 -0.35 -9.13
CA PHE A 55 11.29 -0.63 -9.76
C PHE A 55 11.40 -2.11 -10.06
N ILE A 56 11.80 -2.46 -11.28
CA ILE A 56 12.30 -3.80 -11.57
C ILE A 56 13.56 -4.03 -10.76
N LEU A 57 13.72 -5.24 -10.21
CA LEU A 57 14.94 -5.69 -9.55
C LEU A 57 15.55 -6.82 -10.37
N ASP A 58 16.65 -6.53 -11.04
CA ASP A 58 17.37 -7.48 -11.86
C ASP A 58 18.25 -8.42 -11.04
N ALA A 59 18.66 -9.54 -11.66
CA ALA A 59 19.48 -10.56 -11.02
C ALA A 59 20.86 -10.05 -10.57
N ASP A 60 21.35 -8.95 -11.16
CA ASP A 60 22.59 -8.28 -10.78
C ASP A 60 22.40 -7.22 -9.68
N GLN A 61 21.19 -7.12 -9.11
CA GLN A 61 20.76 -6.13 -8.14
C GLN A 61 20.71 -4.68 -8.67
N SER A 62 20.79 -4.48 -9.99
CA SER A 62 20.41 -3.21 -10.57
C SER A 62 18.88 -3.03 -10.52
N SER A 63 18.46 -1.77 -10.53
CA SER A 63 17.05 -1.43 -10.51
C SER A 63 16.70 -0.37 -11.55
N GLU A 64 15.54 -0.54 -12.18
CA GLU A 64 15.00 0.36 -13.19
C GLU A 64 13.61 0.84 -12.75
N LEU A 65 13.39 2.16 -12.73
CA LEU A 65 12.08 2.75 -12.46
C LEU A 65 11.15 2.46 -13.63
N ILE A 66 10.06 1.72 -13.37
CA ILE A 66 9.08 1.34 -14.40
C ILE A 66 7.76 2.08 -14.26
N HIS A 67 7.45 2.58 -13.07
CA HIS A 67 6.22 3.33 -12.82
C HIS A 67 6.41 4.28 -11.65
N GLU A 68 5.88 5.50 -11.76
CA GLU A 68 5.83 6.46 -10.68
C GLU A 68 4.50 7.20 -10.70
N LEU A 69 3.94 7.38 -9.51
CA LEU A 69 2.74 8.17 -9.26
C LEU A 69 3.01 9.10 -8.08
N GLU A 70 2.82 10.40 -8.31
CA GLU A 70 2.78 11.42 -7.27
C GLU A 70 1.41 12.10 -7.28
N TYR A 71 0.80 12.22 -6.10
CA TYR A 71 -0.51 12.87 -5.94
C TYR A 71 -0.62 13.56 -4.58
N ILE A 72 -1.58 14.47 -4.43
CA ILE A 72 -1.89 15.10 -3.15
C ILE A 72 -2.97 14.26 -2.46
N GLU A 73 -2.63 13.66 -1.33
CA GLU A 73 -3.60 13.03 -0.45
C GLU A 73 -4.18 14.05 0.50
N THR A 74 -5.49 14.26 0.45
CA THR A 74 -6.19 15.29 1.23
C THR A 74 -6.93 14.71 2.44
N SER A 75 -6.88 13.40 2.66
CA SER A 75 -7.66 12.73 3.69
C SER A 75 -6.99 11.48 4.24
N SER A 76 -7.19 11.20 5.51
CA SER A 76 -6.81 9.92 6.10
C SER A 76 -7.66 8.78 5.55
N GLY A 77 -7.12 7.57 5.55
CA GLY A 77 -7.85 6.37 5.21
C GLY A 77 -7.10 5.42 4.29
N LEU A 78 -7.83 4.43 3.77
CA LEU A 78 -7.32 3.40 2.90
C LEU A 78 -7.36 3.85 1.44
N VAL A 79 -6.20 3.82 0.79
CA VAL A 79 -6.04 4.16 -0.63
C VAL A 79 -5.68 2.90 -1.38
N GLN A 80 -6.24 2.76 -2.59
CA GLN A 80 -5.86 1.69 -3.50
C GLN A 80 -5.53 2.25 -4.88
N TYR A 81 -4.56 1.63 -5.53
CA TYR A 81 -4.14 1.99 -6.87
C TYR A 81 -3.80 0.74 -7.65
N THR A 82 -4.40 0.60 -8.83
CA THR A 82 -4.03 -0.44 -9.78
C THR A 82 -3.16 0.21 -10.84
N VAL A 83 -1.93 -0.28 -10.97
CA VAL A 83 -1.00 0.20 -11.99
C VAL A 83 -1.63 -0.06 -13.38
N PRO A 84 -1.76 0.95 -14.26
CA PRO A 84 -2.31 0.74 -15.59
C PRO A 84 -1.49 -0.29 -16.36
N ALA A 85 -2.17 -1.21 -17.05
CA ALA A 85 -1.53 -2.31 -17.76
C ALA A 85 -0.61 -1.84 -18.91
N ASP A 86 -0.87 -0.65 -19.47
CA ASP A 86 -0.05 0.00 -20.49
C ASP A 86 1.13 0.80 -19.91
N GLN A 87 1.23 0.92 -18.58
CA GLN A 87 2.27 1.66 -17.86
C GLN A 87 3.11 0.75 -16.95
N THR A 88 3.06 -0.56 -17.17
CA THR A 88 3.88 -1.56 -16.48
C THR A 88 4.57 -2.46 -17.50
N THR A 89 5.82 -2.79 -17.25
CA THR A 89 6.64 -3.72 -18.06
C THR A 89 6.92 -5.02 -17.30
N LEU A 90 6.22 -5.27 -16.19
CA LEU A 90 6.40 -6.48 -15.40
C LEU A 90 6.00 -7.74 -16.19
N GLU A 91 6.74 -8.81 -15.97
CA GLU A 91 6.53 -10.13 -16.59
C GLU A 91 6.43 -11.23 -15.53
N ASP A 92 5.94 -12.42 -15.91
CA ASP A 92 5.96 -13.59 -15.03
C ASP A 92 7.40 -14.00 -14.69
N GLY A 93 7.66 -14.28 -13.42
CA GLY A 93 8.99 -14.54 -12.86
C GLY A 93 9.81 -13.28 -12.57
N GLN A 94 9.28 -12.08 -12.83
CA GLN A 94 9.97 -10.82 -12.53
C GLN A 94 9.87 -10.47 -11.05
N ARG A 95 11.00 -10.09 -10.44
CA ARG A 95 11.01 -9.41 -9.15
C ARG A 95 10.99 -7.91 -9.35
N PHE A 96 10.22 -7.22 -8.53
CA PHE A 96 10.18 -5.77 -8.44
C PHE A 96 10.09 -5.35 -6.98
N PHE A 97 10.30 -4.07 -6.69
CA PHE A 97 9.96 -3.50 -5.39
C PHE A 97 9.14 -2.23 -5.54
N VAL A 98 8.34 -1.97 -4.51
CA VAL A 98 7.51 -0.77 -4.38
C VAL A 98 8.13 0.11 -3.31
N GLU A 99 8.33 1.38 -3.62
CA GLU A 99 8.63 2.42 -2.65
C GLU A 99 7.39 3.28 -2.42
N LEU A 100 7.05 3.53 -1.16
CA LEU A 100 5.98 4.44 -0.78
C LEU A 100 6.52 5.49 0.19
N SER A 101 6.37 6.76 -0.16
CA SER A 101 6.84 7.88 0.65
C SER A 101 5.83 9.01 0.70
N ILE A 102 5.96 9.87 1.71
CA ILE A 102 5.13 11.05 1.89
C ILE A 102 6.01 12.27 2.13
N ALA A 103 5.62 13.43 1.62
CA ALA A 103 6.33 14.68 1.83
C ALA A 103 6.46 14.98 3.34
N CYS A 104 7.61 15.51 3.75
CA CYS A 104 7.87 15.85 5.14
C CYS A 104 6.98 17.01 5.66
N LYS A 105 6.49 17.85 4.74
CA LYS A 105 5.51 18.92 4.96
C LYS A 105 4.62 19.05 3.72
N PRO A 106 3.41 19.61 3.82
CA PRO A 106 2.50 19.79 2.68
C PRO A 106 3.14 20.36 1.40
N ASP A 107 3.98 21.40 1.55
CA ASP A 107 4.59 22.13 0.43
C ASP A 107 6.12 21.88 0.27
N ASP A 108 6.67 20.79 0.83
CA ASP A 108 8.11 20.50 0.80
C ASP A 108 8.45 19.46 -0.28
N ASP A 109 9.53 19.66 -1.04
CA ASP A 109 9.99 18.72 -2.08
C ASP A 109 10.72 17.50 -1.50
N ARG A 110 10.97 17.49 -0.19
CA ARG A 110 11.61 16.38 0.51
C ARG A 110 10.57 15.38 0.99
N PHE A 111 10.79 14.12 0.64
CA PHE A 111 10.00 12.99 1.07
C PHE A 111 10.63 12.28 2.27
N SER A 112 9.81 11.59 3.06
CA SER A 112 10.28 10.68 4.10
C SER A 112 11.13 9.55 3.50
N PRO A 113 11.95 8.86 4.30
CA PRO A 113 12.45 7.54 3.91
C PRO A 113 11.28 6.66 3.46
N PRO A 114 11.40 5.93 2.34
CA PRO A 114 10.30 5.14 1.81
C PRO A 114 10.04 3.90 2.67
N PHE A 115 8.79 3.47 2.72
CA PHE A 115 8.47 2.07 2.98
C PHE A 115 8.80 1.28 1.71
N VAL A 116 9.55 0.18 1.84
CA VAL A 116 9.97 -0.66 0.70
C VAL A 116 9.39 -2.06 0.88
N ALA A 117 8.80 -2.61 -0.18
CA ALA A 117 8.39 -4.02 -0.24
C ALA A 117 8.85 -4.66 -1.55
N GLU A 118 9.57 -5.78 -1.46
CA GLU A 118 9.90 -6.64 -2.60
C GLU A 118 8.72 -7.54 -2.93
N VAL A 119 8.52 -7.78 -4.23
CA VAL A 119 7.40 -8.54 -4.77
C VAL A 119 7.85 -9.40 -5.94
N ASP A 120 7.50 -10.67 -5.92
CA ASP A 120 7.61 -11.58 -7.05
C ASP A 120 6.29 -11.62 -7.84
N VAL A 121 6.38 -11.46 -9.16
CA VAL A 121 5.26 -11.74 -10.07
C VAL A 121 5.32 -13.22 -10.41
N ASP A 122 4.38 -14.00 -9.89
CA ASP A 122 4.32 -15.45 -10.07
C ASP A 122 2.95 -15.86 -10.60
N LEU A 123 2.88 -16.58 -11.72
CA LEU A 123 1.60 -17.15 -12.13
C LEU A 123 1.13 -18.25 -11.17
N PRO A 124 -0.16 -18.25 -10.76
CA PRO A 124 -0.74 -19.29 -9.91
C PRO A 124 -0.54 -20.69 -10.50
N ASP A 125 -0.19 -21.66 -9.65
CA ASP A 125 -0.07 -23.05 -10.06
C ASP A 125 -1.44 -23.65 -10.45
N THR A 126 -1.43 -24.86 -11.02
CA THR A 126 -2.67 -25.53 -11.46
C THR A 126 -3.66 -25.76 -10.31
N ALA A 127 -3.18 -26.03 -9.10
CA ALA A 127 -4.05 -26.31 -7.95
C ALA A 127 -4.75 -25.04 -7.48
N LEU A 128 -4.01 -23.93 -7.36
CA LEU A 128 -4.53 -22.61 -7.00
C LEU A 128 -5.49 -22.09 -8.07
N LYS A 129 -5.15 -22.21 -9.37
CA LYS A 129 -6.07 -21.86 -10.48
C LYS A 129 -7.40 -22.59 -10.37
N LYS A 130 -7.37 -23.90 -10.11
CA LYS A 130 -8.58 -24.73 -9.94
C LYS A 130 -9.37 -24.40 -8.68
N ALA A 131 -8.71 -23.96 -7.61
CA ALA A 131 -9.39 -23.51 -6.40
C ALA A 131 -10.06 -22.15 -6.63
N LEU A 132 -9.35 -21.21 -7.25
CA LEU A 132 -9.85 -19.87 -7.59
C LEU A 132 -11.07 -19.94 -8.53
N SER A 133 -11.08 -20.85 -9.50
CA SER A 133 -12.21 -21.03 -10.42
C SER A 133 -13.49 -21.52 -9.74
N LYS A 134 -13.40 -22.04 -8.51
CA LYS A 134 -14.53 -22.51 -7.70
C LYS A 134 -14.96 -21.50 -6.64
N ALA A 135 -14.16 -20.46 -6.41
CA ALA A 135 -14.48 -19.42 -5.44
C ALA A 135 -15.48 -18.45 -6.05
N GLU A 136 -16.65 -18.34 -5.42
CA GLU A 136 -17.77 -17.54 -5.91
C GLU A 136 -17.73 -16.10 -5.40
N THR A 137 -17.02 -15.84 -4.30
CA THR A 137 -16.94 -14.53 -3.66
C THR A 137 -15.50 -13.99 -3.65
N PRO A 138 -15.31 -12.65 -3.68
CA PRO A 138 -13.98 -12.05 -3.57
C PRO A 138 -13.24 -12.52 -2.32
N SER A 139 -13.95 -12.67 -1.21
CA SER A 139 -13.36 -13.12 0.05
C SER A 139 -12.90 -14.57 0.06
N GLN A 140 -13.58 -15.46 -0.67
CA GLN A 140 -13.09 -16.83 -0.85
C GLN A 140 -11.80 -16.84 -1.69
N LYS A 141 -11.72 -15.98 -2.72
CA LYS A 141 -10.50 -15.82 -3.51
C LYS A 141 -9.36 -15.25 -2.67
N ALA A 142 -9.64 -14.23 -1.86
CA ALA A 142 -8.67 -13.63 -0.95
C ALA A 142 -8.06 -14.66 0.00
N ALA A 143 -8.88 -15.51 0.61
CA ALA A 143 -8.40 -16.57 1.51
C ALA A 143 -7.49 -17.59 0.78
N LEU A 144 -7.81 -17.93 -0.47
CA LEU A 144 -6.97 -18.81 -1.30
C LEU A 144 -5.62 -18.18 -1.64
N PHE A 145 -5.63 -16.90 -2.06
CA PHE A 145 -4.41 -16.15 -2.34
C PHE A 145 -3.54 -15.98 -1.10
N ALA A 146 -4.13 -15.57 0.03
CA ALA A 146 -3.44 -15.40 1.30
C ALA A 146 -2.74 -16.71 1.73
N LYS A 147 -3.45 -17.83 1.67
CA LYS A 147 -2.90 -19.16 2.00
C LYS A 147 -1.72 -19.55 1.09
N ALA A 148 -1.71 -19.09 -0.15
CA ALA A 148 -0.66 -19.35 -1.11
C ALA A 148 0.48 -18.30 -1.09
N GLY A 149 0.39 -17.27 -0.23
CA GLY A 149 1.39 -16.20 -0.11
C GLY A 149 1.23 -15.04 -1.10
N TYR A 150 0.13 -15.00 -1.86
CA TYR A 150 -0.19 -13.95 -2.82
C TYR A 150 -0.83 -12.75 -2.11
N TRP A 151 -0.03 -12.07 -1.30
CA TRP A 151 -0.49 -10.99 -0.43
C TRP A 151 -1.26 -9.89 -1.18
N PHE A 152 -0.70 -9.38 -2.27
CA PHE A 152 -1.28 -8.26 -3.02
C PHE A 152 -2.62 -8.65 -3.65
N ASP A 153 -2.74 -9.88 -4.17
CA ASP A 153 -4.00 -10.40 -4.67
C ASP A 153 -5.02 -10.63 -3.55
N ALA A 154 -4.58 -11.09 -2.38
CA ALA A 154 -5.48 -11.25 -1.23
C ALA A 154 -6.08 -9.90 -0.82
N VAL A 155 -5.24 -8.87 -0.67
CA VAL A 155 -5.70 -7.51 -0.35
C VAL A 155 -6.62 -6.99 -1.45
N ARG A 156 -6.23 -7.08 -2.73
CA ARG A 156 -7.06 -6.68 -3.88
C ARG A 156 -8.45 -7.31 -3.84
N GLU A 157 -8.54 -8.62 -3.66
CA GLU A 157 -9.82 -9.33 -3.62
C GLU A 157 -10.67 -8.91 -2.40
N LEU A 158 -10.06 -8.59 -1.25
CA LEU A 158 -10.80 -8.05 -0.11
C LEU A 158 -11.39 -6.66 -0.40
N LEU A 159 -10.68 -5.83 -1.17
CA LEU A 159 -11.14 -4.50 -1.58
C LEU A 159 -12.17 -4.51 -2.70
N LEU A 160 -12.30 -5.62 -3.43
CA LEU A 160 -13.36 -5.85 -4.42
C LEU A 160 -14.69 -6.29 -3.82
N GLU A 161 -14.75 -6.53 -2.50
CA GLU A 161 -16.00 -6.89 -1.82
C GLU A 161 -17.03 -5.76 -1.94
N ALA A 162 -18.20 -6.07 -2.52
CA ALA A 162 -19.19 -5.06 -2.90
C ALA A 162 -19.79 -4.31 -1.70
N ASN A 163 -19.82 -4.95 -0.53
CA ASN A 163 -20.21 -4.31 0.70
C ASN A 163 -18.97 -3.74 1.39
N GLU A 164 -18.86 -2.41 1.38
CA GLU A 164 -17.70 -1.68 1.94
C GLU A 164 -17.45 -2.03 3.42
N SER A 165 -18.50 -2.13 4.24
CA SER A 165 -18.37 -2.53 5.65
C SER A 165 -17.81 -3.95 5.78
N GLN A 166 -18.26 -4.87 4.93
CA GLN A 166 -17.75 -6.23 4.90
C GLN A 166 -16.30 -6.30 4.39
N SER A 167 -15.95 -5.49 3.38
CA SER A 167 -14.59 -5.33 2.88
C SER A 167 -13.64 -4.96 4.01
N TYR A 168 -13.97 -3.88 4.76
CA TYR A 168 -13.14 -3.46 5.89
C TYR A 168 -13.06 -4.52 6.97
N GLN A 169 -14.19 -5.11 7.38
CA GLN A 169 -14.17 -6.14 8.42
C GLN A 169 -13.24 -7.30 8.06
N LYS A 170 -13.27 -7.75 6.80
CA LYS A 170 -12.40 -8.84 6.35
C LYS A 170 -10.94 -8.41 6.18
N LEU A 171 -10.70 -7.20 5.68
CA LEU A 171 -9.34 -6.63 5.63
C LEU A 171 -8.74 -6.53 7.03
N ARG A 172 -9.51 -6.07 8.01
CA ARG A 172 -9.09 -5.99 9.42
C ARG A 172 -8.70 -7.35 9.96
N THR A 173 -9.54 -8.37 9.74
CA THR A 173 -9.23 -9.75 10.14
C THR A 173 -7.94 -10.21 9.48
N PHE A 174 -7.81 -10.01 8.16
CA PHE A 174 -6.60 -10.37 7.41
C PHE A 174 -5.35 -9.69 7.99
N LEU A 175 -5.35 -8.37 8.19
CA LEU A 175 -4.19 -7.63 8.73
C LEU A 175 -3.78 -8.14 10.13
N LYS A 176 -4.76 -8.47 10.98
CA LYS A 176 -4.50 -9.05 12.31
C LYS A 176 -3.89 -10.45 12.22
N GLU A 177 -4.39 -11.28 11.32
CA GLU A 177 -3.84 -12.64 11.09
C GLU A 177 -2.41 -12.56 10.56
N GLN A 178 -2.14 -11.67 9.61
CA GLN A 178 -0.81 -11.49 9.04
C GLN A 178 0.20 -10.93 10.05
N ALA A 179 -0.22 -9.97 10.89
CA ALA A 179 0.60 -9.48 11.99
C ALA A 179 1.06 -10.59 12.95
N GLN A 180 0.23 -11.64 13.12
CA GLN A 180 0.55 -12.81 13.94
C GLN A 180 1.39 -13.87 13.20
N ALA A 181 1.37 -13.88 11.87
CA ALA A 181 1.93 -14.94 11.03
C ALA A 181 3.45 -14.84 10.80
N GLY A 182 4.11 -13.75 11.22
CA GLY A 182 5.57 -13.65 11.16
C GLY A 182 6.14 -12.32 10.68
N GLU A 183 5.34 -11.25 10.60
CA GLU A 183 5.88 -9.91 10.36
C GLU A 183 6.78 -9.43 11.52
N GLY A 184 7.66 -8.47 11.24
CA GLY A 184 8.54 -7.90 12.25
C GLY A 184 7.73 -7.14 13.29
N GLU A 185 8.10 -7.21 14.57
CA GLU A 185 7.32 -6.69 15.71
C GLU A 185 6.72 -5.29 15.47
N LYS A 186 7.53 -4.36 14.96
CA LYS A 186 7.09 -2.99 14.63
C LYS A 186 6.03 -2.97 13.53
N HIS A 187 6.22 -3.73 12.45
CA HIS A 187 5.27 -3.79 11.35
C HIS A 187 4.00 -4.52 11.75
N SER A 188 4.09 -5.63 12.49
CA SER A 188 2.94 -6.32 13.08
C SER A 188 2.08 -5.36 13.90
N GLN A 189 2.71 -4.54 14.77
CA GLN A 189 1.98 -3.54 15.54
C GLN A 189 1.33 -2.48 14.65
N THR A 190 2.01 -2.03 13.60
CA THR A 190 1.43 -1.10 12.61
C THR A 190 0.22 -1.70 11.91
N LEU A 191 0.28 -2.96 11.46
CA LEU A 191 -0.84 -3.64 10.81
C LEU A 191 -2.04 -3.79 11.77
N VAL A 192 -1.80 -4.11 13.04
CA VAL A 192 -2.84 -4.16 14.07
C VAL A 192 -3.45 -2.77 14.30
N ASN A 193 -2.63 -1.73 14.40
CA ASN A 193 -3.11 -0.36 14.58
C ASN A 193 -3.98 0.11 13.40
N ILE A 194 -3.57 -0.20 12.16
CA ILE A 194 -4.38 0.07 10.95
C ILE A 194 -5.69 -0.72 11.03
N ALA A 195 -5.62 -2.00 11.38
CA ALA A 195 -6.83 -2.82 11.53
C ALA A 195 -7.78 -2.28 12.60
N ASP A 196 -7.30 -1.66 13.68
CA ASP A 196 -8.16 -1.06 14.69
C ASP A 196 -8.73 0.29 14.22
N GLN A 197 -7.98 1.09 13.46
CA GLN A 197 -8.49 2.34 12.87
C GLN A 197 -9.59 2.10 11.83
N LEU A 198 -9.53 0.99 11.09
CA LEU A 198 -10.61 0.58 10.18
C LEU A 198 -11.91 0.21 10.93
N GLU A 199 -11.91 0.03 12.26
CA GLU A 199 -13.12 -0.16 13.09
C GLU A 199 -13.93 1.12 13.27
N ASP A 200 -13.24 2.25 13.34
CA ASP A 200 -13.83 3.52 13.69
C ASP A 200 -14.68 4.01 12.52
N THR A 201 -15.97 3.69 12.59
CA THR A 201 -17.06 4.10 11.69
C THR A 201 -17.20 5.61 11.47
N ASN A 202 -16.26 6.44 11.97
CA ASN A 202 -16.10 7.87 11.67
C ASN A 202 -15.06 8.15 10.57
N LEU A 203 -14.21 7.19 10.20
CA LEU A 203 -13.39 7.23 8.97
C LEU A 203 -14.23 6.85 7.74
N LYS A 204 -15.57 7.06 7.78
CA LYS A 204 -16.50 6.65 6.73
C LYS A 204 -15.98 7.11 5.40
N SER A 205 -15.84 6.13 4.51
CA SER A 205 -15.54 6.29 3.09
C SER A 205 -14.21 7.01 2.89
N VAL A 206 -13.24 6.40 2.27
CA VAL A 206 -13.37 6.04 0.89
C VAL A 206 -12.23 5.05 0.65
N VAL A 207 -12.50 3.80 0.28
CA VAL A 207 -11.53 3.09 -0.55
C VAL A 207 -11.42 3.94 -1.79
N ARG A 208 -10.40 4.79 -1.86
CA ARG A 208 -10.21 5.72 -2.98
C ARG A 208 -9.50 4.95 -4.07
N PRO A 209 -10.18 4.58 -5.17
CA PRO A 209 -9.43 4.37 -6.39
C PRO A 209 -8.78 5.71 -6.75
N LEU A 210 -7.48 5.71 -6.95
CA LEU A 210 -6.84 6.86 -7.59
C LEU A 210 -7.18 6.84 -9.08
N ASP A 211 -8.28 7.51 -9.43
CA ASP A 211 -8.65 7.77 -10.83
C ASP A 211 -7.75 8.87 -11.38
N MET A 212 -6.77 8.47 -12.20
CA MET A 212 -5.90 9.38 -12.92
C MET A 212 -6.69 10.02 -14.07
N ASN A 213 -7.22 11.22 -13.85
CA ASN A 213 -7.42 12.16 -14.95
C ASN A 213 -6.12 12.98 -15.03
N PRO A 214 -5.35 12.96 -16.12
CA PRO A 214 -4.12 13.72 -16.21
C PRO A 214 -4.47 15.21 -16.04
N SER A 215 -4.09 15.79 -14.90
CA SER A 215 -4.11 17.24 -14.76
C SER A 215 -3.14 17.78 -15.81
N PRO A 216 -3.56 18.66 -16.73
CA PRO A 216 -2.67 19.19 -17.75
C PRO A 216 -1.57 19.96 -17.03
N ALA A 217 -0.33 19.51 -17.21
CA ALA A 217 0.85 20.34 -16.92
C ALA A 217 0.62 21.68 -17.62
N THR A 218 0.39 22.72 -16.81
CA THR A 218 0.20 24.06 -17.33
C THR A 218 1.59 24.61 -17.65
N PRO A 219 1.81 25.15 -18.85
CA PRO A 219 3.14 25.53 -19.36
C PRO A 219 3.82 26.66 -18.57
#